data_AF-A0A8H5USW6-F1
#
_entry.id   AF-A0A8H5USW6-F1
#
_cell.length_a   1.000
_cell.length_b   1.000
_cell.length_c   1.000
_cell.angle_alpha   90.00
_cell.angle_beta   90.00
_cell.angle_gamma   90.00
#
_symmetry.space_group_name_H-M   'P 1'
#
loop_
_entity.id
_entity.type
_entity.pdbx_description
1 polymer ?
#
loop_
_entity_poly.entity_id
_entity_poly.type
_entity_poly.pdbx_seq_one_letter_code
_entity_poly.pdbx_strand_id
1 'polypeptide(L)'
;MAAEITTTTVVTAFPLLFGVTSIGIGIHSFVSPYNSMRHFGLQAPATEKTSSSQSGAFQKSLIYASGLRDIGTGLSTLCLYAFWQFSPICQVSPLAAAITKKCMGICFMFRTFVEVGDAVIVRQFGNKEYVRGEAEEKAASASINHGIVAVLTLATGLFLYL
;
A
#
# COMPACT_ATOMS: atom_id res chain seq x y z
N MET A 1 -9.59 33.15 6.62
CA MET A 1 -10.60 32.10 6.87
C MET A 1 -9.86 30.77 6.88
N ALA A 2 -9.65 30.17 8.06
CA ALA A 2 -9.15 28.80 8.12
C ALA A 2 -10.30 27.89 7.71
N ALA A 3 -10.14 27.09 6.66
CA ALA A 3 -11.11 26.07 6.31
C ALA A 3 -11.18 25.07 7.46
N GLU A 4 -12.34 24.91 8.09
CA GLU A 4 -12.54 23.85 9.07
C GLU A 4 -12.33 22.50 8.36
N ILE A 5 -11.25 21.82 8.73
CA ILE A 5 -10.95 20.48 8.24
C ILE A 5 -11.95 19.55 8.93
N THR A 6 -13.03 19.19 8.21
CA THR A 6 -14.00 18.23 8.71
C THR A 6 -13.45 16.82 8.63
N THR A 7 -13.90 15.92 9.51
CA THR A 7 -13.57 14.47 9.46
C THR A 7 -13.86 13.88 8.08
N THR A 8 -14.94 14.33 7.44
CA THR A 8 -15.30 13.95 6.07
C THR A 8 -14.19 14.33 5.08
N THR A 9 -13.70 15.57 5.11
CA THR A 9 -12.62 16.04 4.22
C THR A 9 -11.35 15.20 4.39
N VAL A 10 -10.96 14.89 5.63
CA VAL A 10 -9.78 14.06 5.94
C VAL A 10 -9.94 12.65 5.38
N VAL A 11 -11.09 12.00 5.63
CA VAL A 11 -11.28 10.62 5.20
C VAL A 11 -11.38 10.50 3.68
N THR A 12 -11.92 11.51 3.01
CA THR A 12 -11.95 11.56 1.54
C THR A 12 -10.58 11.78 0.90
N ALA A 13 -9.58 12.25 1.64
CA ALA A 13 -8.21 12.39 1.13
C ALA A 13 -7.43 11.07 1.13
N PHE A 14 -7.84 10.07 1.92
CA PHE A 14 -7.12 8.80 2.02
C PHE A 14 -7.05 8.02 0.70
N PRO A 15 -8.11 7.89 -0.11
CA PRO A 15 -8.01 7.23 -1.41
C PRO A 15 -6.96 7.87 -2.33
N LEU A 16 -6.86 9.20 -2.32
CA LEU A 16 -5.83 9.92 -3.06
C LEU A 16 -4.43 9.59 -2.52
N LEU A 17 -4.24 9.67 -1.20
CA LEU A 17 -2.96 9.37 -0.55
C LEU A 17 -2.52 7.93 -0.82
N PHE A 18 -3.39 6.95 -0.56
CA PHE A 18 -3.10 5.53 -0.81
C PHE A 18 -2.83 5.25 -2.29
N GLY A 19 -3.56 5.90 -3.19
CA GLY A 19 -3.35 5.78 -4.63
C GLY A 19 -1.96 6.28 -5.05
N VAL A 20 -1.61 7.50 -4.64
CA VAL A 20 -0.31 8.12 -4.96
C VAL A 20 0.86 7.36 -4.33
N THR A 21 0.76 7.00 -3.04
CA THR A 21 1.80 6.24 -2.35
C THR A 21 2.04 4.88 -3.02
N SER A 22 0.97 4.18 -3.41
CA SER A 22 1.06 2.89 -4.12
C SER A 22 1.79 3.02 -5.46
N ILE A 23 1.45 4.04 -6.27
CA ILE A 23 2.17 4.30 -7.52
C ILE A 23 3.64 4.64 -7.27
N GLY A 24 3.92 5.48 -6.26
CA GLY A 24 5.28 5.89 -5.91
C GLY A 24 6.16 4.71 -5.51
N ILE A 25 5.67 3.85 -4.61
CA ILE A 25 6.37 2.62 -4.19
C ILE A 25 6.58 1.68 -5.38
N GLY A 26 5.57 1.54 -6.23
CA GLY A 26 5.64 0.69 -7.40
C GLY A 26 6.66 1.18 -8.44
N ILE A 27 6.72 2.49 -8.73
CA ILE A 27 7.75 3.08 -9.60
C ILE A 27 9.13 2.93 -8.98
N HIS A 28 9.27 3.21 -7.68
CA HIS A 28 10.55 3.10 -6.98
C HIS A 28 11.09 1.66 -7.01
N SER A 29 10.21 0.66 -7.05
CA SER A 29 10.60 -0.76 -7.21
C SER A 29 11.35 -1.04 -8.52
N PHE A 30 11.14 -0.26 -9.57
CA PHE A 30 11.88 -0.36 -10.83
C PHE A 30 13.23 0.37 -10.80
N VAL A 31 13.25 1.54 -10.15
CA VAL A 31 14.44 2.41 -10.08
C VAL A 31 15.46 1.87 -9.08
N SER A 32 15.00 1.42 -7.91
CA SER A 32 15.84 0.95 -6.81
C SER A 32 15.18 -0.24 -6.09
N PRO A 33 15.23 -1.45 -6.69
CA PRO A 33 14.46 -2.60 -6.21
C PRO A 33 14.80 -2.99 -4.76
N TYR A 34 16.08 -3.13 -4.43
CA TYR A 34 16.50 -3.54 -3.09
C TYR A 34 16.23 -2.46 -2.04
N ASN A 35 16.29 -1.18 -2.41
CA ASN A 35 15.92 -0.09 -1.50
C ASN A 35 14.40 -0.05 -1.29
N SER A 36 13.60 -0.43 -2.29
CA SER A 36 12.14 -0.49 -2.18
C SER A 36 11.69 -1.51 -1.15
N MET A 37 12.35 -2.67 -1.10
CA MET A 37 12.05 -3.71 -0.11
C MET A 37 12.31 -3.27 1.33
N ARG A 38 13.19 -2.28 1.55
CA ARG A 38 13.40 -1.70 2.88
C ARG A 38 12.17 -0.97 3.41
N HIS A 39 11.31 -0.43 2.54
CA HIS A 39 10.04 0.17 2.97
C HIS A 39 9.08 -0.87 3.56
N PHE A 40 9.23 -2.14 3.16
CA PHE A 40 8.51 -3.29 3.72
C PHE A 40 9.23 -3.91 4.93
N GLY A 41 10.30 -3.29 5.44
CA GLY A 41 11.11 -3.84 6.54
C GLY A 41 11.98 -5.03 6.16
N LEU A 42 12.13 -5.30 4.87
CA LEU A 42 12.91 -6.42 4.35
C LEU A 42 14.29 -5.91 3.93
N GLN A 43 15.26 -6.04 4.84
CA GLN A 43 16.64 -5.64 4.61
C GLN A 43 17.52 -6.87 4.39
N ALA A 44 18.12 -6.95 3.20
CA ALA A 44 19.17 -7.92 2.95
C ALA A 44 20.46 -7.53 3.70
N PRO A 45 21.24 -8.51 4.22
CA PRO A 45 22.58 -8.25 4.74
C PRO A 45 23.47 -7.61 3.66
N ALA A 46 24.29 -6.63 4.02
CA ALA A 46 25.21 -5.95 3.10
C ALA A 46 26.26 -6.88 2.44
N THR A 47 26.37 -8.12 2.92
CA THR A 47 27.29 -9.18 2.45
C THR A 47 26.75 -10.03 1.31
N GLU A 48 25.69 -9.58 0.62
CA GLU A 48 25.05 -10.23 -0.54
C GLU A 48 25.92 -10.37 -1.82
N LYS A 49 27.26 -10.30 -1.71
CA LYS A 49 28.16 -10.75 -2.79
C LYS A 49 28.11 -12.28 -3.04
N THR A 50 27.27 -13.02 -2.31
CA THR A 50 27.23 -14.49 -2.31
C THR A 50 25.95 -15.11 -2.86
N SER A 51 24.91 -14.32 -3.22
CA SER A 51 23.74 -14.90 -3.89
C SER A 51 24.11 -15.33 -5.31
N SER A 52 23.74 -16.54 -5.74
CA SER A 52 23.91 -16.96 -7.12
C SER A 52 23.21 -15.97 -8.08
N SER A 53 23.74 -15.82 -9.29
CA SER A 53 23.16 -14.92 -10.31
C SER A 53 21.67 -15.16 -10.54
N GLN A 54 21.23 -16.43 -10.42
CA GLN A 54 19.83 -16.83 -10.50
C GLN A 54 19.00 -16.33 -9.32
N SER A 55 19.51 -16.40 -8.08
CA SER A 55 18.81 -15.92 -6.88
C SER A 55 18.58 -14.42 -6.94
N GLY A 56 19.61 -13.65 -7.33
CA GLY A 56 19.50 -12.21 -7.49
C GLY A 56 18.52 -11.82 -8.61
N ALA A 57 18.55 -12.53 -9.75
CA ALA A 57 17.60 -12.31 -10.84
C ALA A 57 16.15 -12.60 -10.41
N PHE A 58 15.91 -13.72 -9.73
CA PHE A 58 14.60 -14.11 -9.22
C PHE A 58 14.04 -13.08 -8.24
N GLN A 59 14.83 -12.67 -7.24
CA GLN A 59 14.42 -11.68 -6.25
C GLN A 59 14.09 -10.34 -6.92
N LYS A 60 14.92 -9.87 -7.84
CA LYS A 60 14.68 -8.63 -8.58
C LYS A 60 13.40 -8.69 -9.42
N SER A 61 13.14 -9.82 -10.09
CA SER A 61 11.90 -10.03 -10.83
C SER A 61 10.67 -10.05 -9.92
N LEU A 62 10.75 -10.63 -8.72
CA LEU A 62 9.66 -10.58 -7.73
C LEU A 62 9.38 -9.15 -7.27
N ILE A 63 10.42 -8.34 -7.04
CA ILE A 63 10.27 -6.93 -6.66
C ILE A 63 9.58 -6.15 -7.78
N TYR A 64 9.97 -6.36 -9.04
CA TYR A 64 9.31 -5.72 -10.19
C TYR A 64 7.85 -6.15 -10.36
N ALA A 65 7.56 -7.43 -10.19
CA ALA A 65 6.19 -7.94 -10.24
C ALA A 65 5.32 -7.32 -9.13
N SER A 66 5.88 -7.17 -7.92
CA SER A 66 5.21 -6.49 -6.81
C SER A 66 4.99 -5.02 -7.12
N GLY A 67 5.99 -4.33 -7.66
CA GLY A 67 5.88 -2.94 -8.08
C GLY A 67 4.80 -2.69 -9.15
N LEU A 68 4.62 -3.60 -10.12
CA LEU A 68 3.51 -3.50 -11.09
C LEU A 68 2.15 -3.60 -10.42
N ARG A 69 2.01 -4.49 -9.42
CA ARG A 69 0.76 -4.63 -8.67
C ARG A 69 0.45 -3.38 -7.87
N ASP A 70 1.46 -2.74 -7.29
CA ASP A 70 1.30 -1.48 -6.56
C ASP A 70 0.92 -0.32 -7.50
N ILE A 71 1.52 -0.24 -8.69
CA ILE A 71 1.11 0.73 -9.71
C ILE A 71 -0.34 0.49 -10.14
N GLY A 72 -0.70 -0.75 -10.47
CA GLY A 72 -2.05 -1.11 -10.87
C GLY A 72 -3.08 -0.77 -9.80
N THR A 73 -2.83 -1.17 -8.55
CA THR A 73 -3.70 -0.88 -7.40
C THR A 73 -3.85 0.62 -7.18
N GLY A 74 -2.75 1.37 -7.26
CA GLY A 74 -2.76 2.81 -7.10
C GLY A 74 -3.54 3.52 -8.20
N LEU A 75 -3.32 3.15 -9.46
CA LEU A 75 -4.07 3.68 -10.61
C LEU A 75 -5.55 3.35 -10.51
N SER A 76 -5.94 2.11 -10.19
CA SER A 76 -7.34 1.75 -9.99
C SER A 76 -8.00 2.59 -8.89
N THR A 77 -7.29 2.81 -7.79
CA THR A 77 -7.76 3.67 -6.69
C THR A 77 -7.97 5.11 -7.15
N LEU A 78 -6.98 5.69 -7.84
CA LEU A 78 -7.06 7.06 -8.34
C LEU A 78 -8.12 7.24 -9.42
N CYS A 79 -8.30 6.25 -10.31
CA CYS A 79 -9.35 6.28 -11.32
C CYS A 79 -10.75 6.25 -10.69
N LEU A 80 -11.00 5.38 -9.70
CA LEU A 80 -12.27 5.36 -8.97
C LEU A 80 -12.52 6.65 -8.21
N TYR A 81 -11.48 7.17 -7.54
CA TYR A 81 -11.55 8.44 -6.83
C TYR A 81 -11.85 9.61 -7.77
N ALA A 82 -11.13 9.70 -8.90
CA ALA A 82 -11.34 10.74 -9.90
C ALA A 82 -12.72 10.62 -10.55
N PHE A 83 -13.19 9.41 -10.85
CA PHE A 83 -14.53 9.19 -11.37
C PHE A 83 -15.60 9.65 -10.36
N TRP A 84 -15.43 9.34 -9.08
CA TRP A 84 -16.36 9.78 -8.05
C TRP A 84 -16.41 11.32 -7.91
N GLN A 85 -15.25 11.97 -7.89
CA GLN A 85 -15.14 13.41 -7.61
C GLN A 85 -15.43 14.30 -8.83
N PHE A 86 -15.00 13.87 -10.02
CA PHE A 86 -14.93 14.75 -11.19
C PHE A 86 -15.79 14.31 -12.38
N SER A 87 -16.32 13.08 -12.37
CA SER A 87 -17.17 12.63 -13.49
C SER A 87 -18.51 13.37 -13.50
N PRO A 88 -18.96 13.90 -14.65
CA PRO A 88 -20.30 14.46 -14.79
C PRO A 88 -21.39 13.49 -14.34
N ILE A 89 -21.19 12.18 -14.55
CA ILE A 89 -22.15 11.14 -14.16
C ILE A 89 -22.36 11.12 -12.64
N CYS A 90 -21.29 11.18 -11.86
CA CYS A 90 -21.38 11.20 -10.39
C CYS A 90 -21.85 12.55 -9.85
N GLN A 91 -21.57 13.65 -10.57
CA GLN A 91 -22.03 14.99 -10.19
C GLN A 91 -23.54 15.16 -10.35
N VAL A 92 -24.16 14.50 -11.34
CA VAL A 92 -25.60 14.61 -11.61
C VAL A 92 -26.43 13.46 -11.02
N SER A 93 -25.81 12.30 -10.74
CA SER A 93 -26.50 11.12 -10.21
C SER A 93 -25.97 10.74 -8.83
N PRO A 94 -26.72 11.02 -7.75
CA PRO A 94 -26.36 10.62 -6.39
C PRO A 94 -26.19 9.10 -6.25
N LEU A 95 -26.99 8.33 -7.00
CA LEU A 95 -26.89 6.87 -7.01
C LEU A 95 -25.56 6.41 -7.62
N ALA A 96 -25.14 6.99 -8.75
CA ALA A 96 -23.87 6.65 -9.38
C ALA A 96 -22.69 6.98 -8.44
N ALA A 97 -22.71 8.16 -7.82
CA ALA A 97 -21.69 8.56 -6.85
C ALA A 97 -21.64 7.59 -5.66
N ALA A 98 -22.79 7.19 -5.11
CA ALA A 98 -22.87 6.26 -4.00
C ALA A 98 -22.35 4.87 -4.37
N ILE A 99 -22.66 4.36 -5.57
CA ILE A 99 -22.16 3.07 -6.05
C ILE A 99 -20.64 3.12 -6.23
N THR A 100 -20.09 4.16 -6.87
CA THR A 100 -18.63 4.31 -7.01
C THR A 100 -17.94 4.37 -5.65
N LYS A 101 -18.48 5.15 -4.71
CA LYS A 101 -17.97 5.26 -3.34
C LYS A 101 -17.97 3.88 -2.65
N LYS A 102 -19.07 3.12 -2.76
CA LYS A 102 -19.18 1.76 -2.20
C LYS A 102 -18.22 0.77 -2.84
N CYS A 103 -18.07 0.77 -4.17
CA CYS A 103 -17.11 -0.08 -4.87
C CYS A 103 -15.68 0.20 -4.41
N MET A 104 -15.30 1.47 -4.32
CA MET A 104 -14.01 1.87 -3.77
C MET A 104 -13.86 1.39 -2.33
N GLY A 105 -14.88 1.56 -1.49
CA GLY A 105 -14.88 1.06 -0.12
C GLY A 105 -14.65 -0.44 -0.01
N ILE A 106 -15.29 -1.25 -0.87
CA ILE A 106 -15.06 -2.69 -0.96
C ILE A 106 -13.61 -3.00 -1.33
N CYS A 107 -13.04 -2.31 -2.32
CA CYS A 107 -11.63 -2.49 -2.69
C CYS A 107 -10.69 -2.20 -1.51
N PHE A 108 -10.95 -1.16 -0.71
CA PHE A 108 -10.18 -0.86 0.50
C PHE A 108 -10.32 -1.94 1.58
N MET A 109 -11.55 -2.43 1.82
CA MET A 109 -11.76 -3.53 2.77
C MET A 109 -11.00 -4.80 2.35
N PHE A 110 -10.97 -5.15 1.06
CA PHE A 110 -10.18 -6.29 0.59
C PHE A 110 -8.67 -6.04 0.63
N ARG A 111 -8.23 -4.81 0.34
CA ARG A 111 -6.81 -4.43 0.45
C ARG A 111 -6.26 -4.59 1.87
N THR A 112 -7.12 -4.44 2.88
CA THR A 112 -6.75 -4.67 4.30
C THR A 112 -6.11 -6.05 4.51
N PHE A 113 -6.57 -7.10 3.79
CA PHE A 113 -5.97 -8.43 3.89
C PHE A 113 -4.51 -8.47 3.44
N VAL A 114 -4.14 -7.68 2.42
CA VAL A 114 -2.76 -7.57 1.96
C VAL A 114 -1.90 -6.93 3.05
N GLU A 115 -2.38 -5.84 3.65
CA GLU A 115 -1.62 -5.08 4.64
C GLU A 115 -1.48 -5.85 5.97
N VAL A 116 -2.51 -6.58 6.39
CA VAL A 116 -2.40 -7.54 7.51
C VAL A 116 -1.44 -8.67 7.17
N GLY A 117 -1.51 -9.18 5.94
CA GLY A 117 -0.59 -10.20 5.43
C GLY A 117 0.86 -9.74 5.51
N ASP A 118 1.16 -8.54 5.03
CA ASP A 118 2.48 -7.92 5.10
C ASP A 118 2.95 -7.77 6.55
N ALA A 119 2.08 -7.28 7.44
CA ALA A 119 2.40 -7.16 8.86
C ALA A 119 2.83 -8.50 9.47
N VAL A 120 2.10 -9.58 9.15
CA VAL A 120 2.39 -10.93 9.65
C VAL A 120 3.66 -11.50 9.02
N ILE A 121 3.79 -11.43 7.69
CA ILE A 121 4.91 -12.03 6.94
C ILE A 121 6.22 -11.34 7.32
N VAL A 122 6.23 -10.01 7.42
CA VAL A 122 7.43 -9.25 7.81
C VAL A 122 7.81 -9.56 9.26
N ARG A 123 6.84 -9.74 10.17
CA ARG A 123 7.15 -10.18 11.54
C ARG A 123 7.74 -11.57 11.58
N GLN A 124 7.20 -12.50 10.79
CA GLN A 124 7.74 -13.85 10.67
C GLN A 124 9.17 -13.85 10.11
N PHE A 125 9.46 -12.97 9.15
CA PHE A 125 10.82 -12.75 8.65
C PHE A 125 11.74 -12.24 9.76
N GLY A 126 11.35 -11.19 10.49
CA GLY A 126 12.13 -10.62 11.59
C GLY A 126 12.41 -11.61 12.71
N ASN A 127 11.49 -12.55 12.97
CA ASN A 127 11.64 -13.57 14.02
C ASN A 127 12.56 -14.76 13.60
N LYS A 128 13.11 -14.79 12.39
CA LYS A 128 14.03 -15.87 11.97
C LYS A 128 15.36 -15.73 12.69
N GLU A 129 15.93 -16.84 13.15
CA GLU A 129 17.16 -16.83 13.96
C GLU A 129 18.35 -16.13 13.29
N TYR A 130 18.41 -16.17 11.96
CA TYR A 130 19.45 -15.56 11.13
C TYR A 130 19.18 -14.08 10.77
N VAL A 131 18.05 -13.50 11.19
CA VAL A 131 17.74 -12.07 11.08
C VAL A 131 17.91 -11.47 12.47
N ARG A 132 18.95 -10.64 12.64
CA ARG A 132 19.34 -10.07 13.95
C ARG A 132 19.74 -8.61 13.82
N GLY A 133 19.70 -7.89 14.94
CA GLY A 133 20.14 -6.49 15.02
C GLY A 133 19.22 -5.56 14.24
N GLU A 134 19.78 -4.62 13.47
CA GLU A 134 18.99 -3.61 12.76
C GLU A 134 17.91 -4.22 11.84
N ALA A 135 18.20 -5.33 11.16
CA ALA A 135 17.22 -5.97 10.28
C ALA A 135 15.99 -6.51 11.04
N GLU A 136 16.19 -7.04 12.25
CA GLU A 136 15.11 -7.50 13.13
C GLU A 136 14.26 -6.31 13.60
N GLU A 137 14.89 -5.21 14.02
CA GLU A 137 14.21 -3.99 14.45
C GLU A 137 13.40 -3.34 13.32
N LYS A 138 13.97 -3.27 12.12
CA LYS A 138 13.28 -2.74 10.93
C LYS A 138 12.08 -3.60 10.54
N ALA A 139 12.22 -4.93 10.60
CA ALA A 139 11.10 -5.84 10.35
C ALA A 139 9.99 -5.68 11.40
N ALA A 140 10.35 -5.56 12.69
CA ALA A 140 9.37 -5.33 13.76
C ALA A 140 8.65 -3.98 13.58
N SER A 141 9.37 -2.91 13.26
CA SER A 141 8.79 -1.59 13.01
C SER A 141 7.88 -1.59 11.78
N ALA A 142 8.32 -2.19 10.67
CA ALA A 142 7.52 -2.29 9.45
C ALA A 142 6.25 -3.12 9.68
N SER A 143 6.33 -4.22 10.42
CA SER A 143 5.16 -5.01 10.80
C SER A 143 4.09 -4.17 11.52
N ILE A 144 4.51 -3.35 12.50
CA ILE A 144 3.61 -2.42 13.19
C ILE A 144 3.03 -1.39 12.22
N ASN A 145 3.86 -0.80 11.36
CA ASN A 145 3.41 0.19 10.38
C ASN A 145 2.38 -0.40 9.40
N HIS A 146 2.61 -1.62 8.90
CA HIS A 146 1.63 -2.33 8.07
C HIS A 146 0.32 -2.59 8.82
N GLY A 147 0.38 -2.95 10.11
CA GLY A 147 -0.80 -3.09 10.95
C GLY A 147 -1.58 -1.78 11.14
N ILE A 148 -0.89 -0.66 11.34
CA ILE A 148 -1.52 0.67 11.42
C ILE A 148 -2.18 1.02 10.09
N VAL A 149 -1.46 0.83 8.97
CA VAL A 149 -1.99 1.09 7.63
C VAL A 149 -3.22 0.22 7.35
N ALA A 150 -3.20 -1.06 7.72
CA ALA A 150 -4.36 -1.95 7.61
C ALA A 150 -5.60 -1.41 8.34
N VAL A 151 -5.44 -0.89 9.55
CA VAL A 151 -6.55 -0.28 10.30
C VAL A 151 -7.08 0.97 9.59
N LEU A 152 -6.20 1.83 9.09
CA LEU A 152 -6.58 3.04 8.35
C LEU A 152 -7.29 2.72 7.02
N THR A 153 -6.78 1.72 6.29
CA THR A 153 -7.36 1.21 5.05
C THR A 153 -8.75 0.62 5.30
N LEU A 154 -8.91 -0.18 6.35
CA LEU A 154 -10.21 -0.73 6.74
C LEU A 154 -11.20 0.36 7.13
N ALA A 155 -10.79 1.32 7.97
CA ALA A 155 -11.62 2.43 8.38
C ALA A 155 -12.05 3.29 7.18
N THR A 156 -11.14 3.55 6.26
CA THR A 156 -11.43 4.25 4.98
C THR A 156 -12.41 3.44 4.15
N GLY A 157 -12.22 2.13 4.04
CA GLY A 157 -13.11 1.23 3.31
C GLY A 157 -14.54 1.22 3.87
N LEU A 158 -14.67 1.11 5.20
CA LEU A 158 -15.95 1.16 5.90
C LEU A 158 -16.64 2.51 5.73
N PHE A 159 -15.92 3.61 5.89
CA PHE A 159 -16.47 4.96 5.66
C PHE A 159 -16.94 5.17 4.22
N LEU A 160 -16.22 4.60 3.26
CA LEU A 160 -16.58 4.68 1.86
C LEU A 160 -17.82 3.81 1.53
N TYR A 161 -17.93 2.66 2.19
CA TYR A 161 -19.02 1.72 1.98
C TYR A 161 -20.34 2.12 2.65
N LEU A 162 -20.27 2.68 3.86
CA LEU A 162 -21.44 3.15 4.62
C LEU A 162 -21.93 4.51 4.09
#